data_AF-W2VY74-F1
#
_entry.id   AF-W2VY74-F1
#
_cell.length_a   1.000
_cell.length_b   1.000
_cell.length_c   1.000
_cell.angle_alpha   90.00
_cell.angle_beta   90.00
_cell.angle_gamma   90.00
#
_symmetry.space_group_name_H-M   'P 1'
#
loop_
_entity.id
_entity.type
_entity.pdbx_description
1 polymer ?
#
loop_
_entity_poly.entity_id
_entity_poly.type
_entity_poly.pdbx_seq_one_letter_code
_entity_poly.pdbx_strand_id
1 'polypeptide(L)' 'MDEKAAQMIKGKTVEEDEEVLNKLTEESLRLFQGMEKQGFTPDNLAKHSTFKKLSNEEATHLKQYFDLYWKTFNGKTA' A
#
# COMPACT_ATOMS: atom_id res chain seq x y z
N MET A 1 10.11 -4.31 -6.08
CA MET A 1 10.20 -4.85 -4.70
C MET A 1 11.37 -4.15 -4.04
N ASP A 2 11.15 -3.42 -2.93
CA ASP A 2 12.19 -2.63 -2.27
C ASP A 2 13.25 -3.56 -1.66
N GLU A 3 14.53 -3.32 -1.97
CA GLU A 3 15.65 -4.18 -1.57
C GLU A 3 15.77 -4.28 -0.04
N LYS A 4 15.35 -3.25 0.70
CA LYS A 4 15.29 -3.25 2.16
C LYS A 4 14.16 -4.14 2.66
N ALA A 5 12.98 -4.07 2.05
CA ALA A 5 11.87 -4.98 2.38
C ALA A 5 12.23 -6.45 2.08
N ALA A 6 12.93 -6.69 0.97
CA ALA A 6 13.42 -8.02 0.61
C ALA A 6 14.50 -8.54 1.58
N GLN A 7 15.41 -7.68 2.04
CA GLN A 7 16.41 -8.04 3.05
C GLN A 7 15.80 -8.26 4.44
N MET A 8 14.72 -7.55 4.77
CA MET A 8 14.01 -7.73 6.04
C MET A 8 13.34 -9.11 6.15
N ILE A 9 13.06 -9.81 5.05
CA ILE A 9 12.39 -11.14 5.05
C ILE A 9 13.42 -12.29 4.94
N LYS A 10 14.67 -11.98 4.59
CA LYS A 10 15.67 -13.00 4.28
C LYS A 10 16.36 -13.53 5.55
N GLY A 11 15.91 -14.69 6.03
CA GLY A 11 16.58 -15.46 7.09
C GLY A 11 16.03 -15.29 8.50
N LYS A 12 14.77 -14.85 8.63
CA LYS A 12 14.11 -14.58 9.90
C LYS A 12 13.30 -15.76 10.42
N THR A 13 13.12 -15.78 11.74
CA THR A 13 12.17 -16.66 12.43
C THR A 13 10.73 -16.18 12.20
N VAL A 14 9.74 -17.06 12.38
CA VAL A 14 8.32 -16.74 12.16
C VAL A 14 7.87 -15.51 12.96
N GLU A 15 8.35 -15.35 14.19
CA GLU A 15 8.02 -14.19 15.04
C GLU A 15 8.61 -12.88 14.50
N GLU A 16 9.83 -12.91 13.97
CA GLU A 16 10.47 -11.71 13.40
C GLU A 16 9.89 -11.35 12.03
N ASP A 17 9.38 -12.33 11.28
CA ASP A 17 8.62 -12.12 10.04
C ASP A 17 7.28 -11.46 10.31
N GLU A 18 6.58 -11.88 11.39
CA GLU A 18 5.34 -11.24 11.83
C GLU A 18 5.57 -9.79 12.25
N GLU A 19 6.66 -9.50 12.97
CA GLU A 19 7.02 -8.12 13.33
C GLU A 19 7.31 -7.26 12.10
N VAL A 20 8.03 -7.80 11.10
CA VAL A 20 8.29 -7.11 9.84
C VAL A 20 6.98 -6.83 9.09
N LEU A 21 6.11 -7.83 8.99
CA LEU A 21 4.82 -7.69 8.31
C LEU A 21 3.95 -6.64 8.99
N ASN A 22 3.90 -6.64 10.32
CA ASN A 22 3.15 -5.65 11.10
C ASN A 22 3.68 -4.23 10.85
N LYS A 23 5.00 -4.03 10.85
CA LYS A 23 5.61 -2.72 10.54
C LYS A 23 5.27 -2.24 9.13
N LEU A 24 5.41 -3.11 8.13
CA LEU A 24 5.07 -2.76 6.74
C LEU A 24 3.58 -2.44 6.57
N THR A 25 2.72 -3.16 7.30
CA THR A 25 1.28 -2.91 7.31
C THR A 25 0.97 -1.55 7.93
N GLU A 26 1.54 -1.23 9.10
CA GLU A 26 1.34 0.06 9.76
C GLU A 26 1.83 1.24 8.91
N GLU A 27 3.00 1.12 8.28
CA GLU A 27 3.54 2.16 7.40
C GLU A 27 2.62 2.38 6.18
N SER A 28 2.16 1.29 5.56
CA SER A 28 1.23 1.35 4.42
C SER A 28 -0.09 2.02 4.81
N LEU A 29 -0.65 1.66 5.97
CA LEU A 29 -1.89 2.27 6.49
C LEU A 29 -1.73 3.78 6.69
N ARG A 30 -0.61 4.24 7.28
CA ARG A 30 -0.36 5.68 7.47
C ARG A 30 -0.29 6.43 6.14
N LEU A 31 0.34 5.84 5.13
CA LEU A 31 0.42 6.42 3.79
C LEU A 31 -0.97 6.54 3.15
N PHE A 32 -1.78 5.49 3.21
CA PHE A 32 -3.13 5.51 2.64
C PHE A 32 -4.07 6.49 3.34
N GLN A 33 -4.01 6.60 4.67
CA GLN A 33 -4.72 7.63 5.41
C GLN A 33 -4.29 9.04 5.01
N GLY A 34 -2.99 9.25 4.76
CA GLY A 34 -2.47 10.51 4.25
C GLY A 34 -3.03 10.85 2.86
N MET A 35 -3.07 9.87 1.96
CA MET A 35 -3.65 10.02 0.62
C MET A 35 -5.14 10.37 0.69
N GLU A 36 -5.90 9.69 1.53
CA GLU A 36 -7.31 9.99 1.75
C GLU A 36 -7.52 11.42 2.26
N LYS A 37 -6.74 11.87 3.25
CA LYS A 37 -6.81 13.25 3.78
C LYS A 37 -6.48 14.31 2.72
N GLN A 38 -5.71 13.95 1.70
CA GLN A 38 -5.40 14.80 0.55
C GLN A 38 -6.49 14.76 -0.54
N GLY A 39 -7.56 13.99 -0.36
CA GLY A 39 -8.68 13.87 -1.30
C GLY A 39 -8.48 12.80 -2.38
N PHE A 40 -7.48 11.93 -2.24
CA PHE A 40 -7.34 10.80 -3.14
C PHE A 40 -8.37 9.71 -2.84
N THR A 41 -8.88 9.11 -3.92
CA THR A 41 -9.78 7.96 -3.93
C THR A 41 -9.24 6.93 -4.92
N PRO A 42 -9.57 5.63 -4.79
CA PRO A 42 -9.15 4.63 -5.78
C PRO A 42 -9.48 5.02 -7.23
N ASP A 43 -10.61 5.71 -7.44
CA ASP A 43 -11.08 6.16 -8.76
C ASP A 43 -10.28 7.33 -9.34
N ASN A 44 -9.87 8.28 -8.49
CA ASN A 44 -9.12 9.45 -8.94
C ASN A 44 -7.60 9.23 -8.92
N LEU A 45 -7.12 8.22 -8.19
CA LEU A 45 -5.70 7.91 -8.05
C LEU A 45 -5.07 7.61 -9.42
N ALA A 46 -5.74 6.80 -10.24
CA ALA A 46 -5.27 6.44 -11.58
C ALA A 46 -5.12 7.63 -12.54
N LYS A 47 -5.81 8.74 -12.25
CA LYS A 47 -5.78 9.96 -13.08
C LYS A 47 -4.63 10.89 -12.68
N HIS A 48 -4.05 10.71 -11.49
CA HIS A 48 -3.01 11.58 -10.96
C HIS A 48 -1.70 11.48 -11.75
N SER A 49 -1.04 12.61 -12.01
CA SER A 49 0.14 12.68 -12.87
C SER A 49 1.32 11.86 -12.33
N THR A 50 1.51 11.82 -11.01
CA THR A 50 2.55 10.99 -10.38
C THR A 50 2.24 9.50 -10.51
N PHE A 51 0.97 9.10 -10.42
CA PHE A 51 0.57 7.71 -10.56
C PHE A 51 0.84 7.19 -11.98
N LYS A 52 0.64 8.03 -13.00
CA LYS A 52 0.97 7.71 -14.40
C LYS A 52 2.47 7.51 -14.67
N LYS A 53 3.35 7.95 -13.76
CA LYS A 53 4.80 7.75 -13.87
C LYS A 53 5.27 6.41 -13.30
N LEU A 54 4.41 5.71 -12.56
CA LEU A 54 4.70 4.37 -12.07
C LEU A 54 4.76 3.39 -13.24
N SER A 55 5.55 2.32 -13.09
CA SER A 55 5.42 1.18 -13.99
C SER A 55 4.02 0.56 -13.89
N ASN A 56 3.59 -0.18 -14.92
CA ASN A 56 2.28 -0.82 -14.92
C ASN A 56 2.07 -1.75 -13.70
N GLU A 57 3.13 -2.42 -13.26
CA GLU A 57 3.11 -3.32 -12.10
C GLU A 57 2.95 -2.53 -10.79
N GLU A 58 3.77 -1.50 -10.57
CA GLU A 58 3.68 -0.64 -9.39
C GLU A 58 2.33 0.07 -9.30
N ALA A 59 1.83 0.59 -10.42
CA ALA A 59 0.51 1.21 -10.51
C ALA A 59 -0.59 0.22 -10.12
N THR A 60 -0.52 -1.01 -10.64
CA THR A 60 -1.52 -2.05 -10.34
C THR A 60 -1.52 -2.40 -8.85
N HIS A 61 -0.35 -2.67 -8.27
CA HIS A 61 -0.23 -3.00 -6.85
C HIS A 61 -0.69 -1.86 -5.95
N LEU A 62 -0.24 -0.63 -6.20
CA LEU A 62 -0.63 0.53 -5.40
C LEU A 62 -2.16 0.73 -5.44
N LYS A 63 -2.79 0.59 -6.61
CA LYS A 63 -4.25 0.68 -6.73
C LYS A 63 -4.96 -0.42 -5.95
N GLN A 64 -4.50 -1.66 -6.05
CA GLN A 64 -5.10 -2.80 -5.34
C GLN A 64 -5.03 -2.63 -3.82
N TYR A 65 -3.86 -2.24 -3.28
CA TYR A 65 -3.71 -2.02 -1.85
C TYR A 65 -4.53 -0.83 -1.35
N PHE A 66 -4.57 0.27 -2.11
CA PHE A 66 -5.36 1.43 -1.72
C PHE A 66 -6.87 1.15 -1.80
N ASP A 67 -7.32 0.35 -2.78
CA ASP A 67 -8.70 -0.11 -2.87
C ASP A 67 -9.08 -1.03 -1.70
N LEU A 68 -8.19 -1.94 -1.30
CA LEU A 68 -8.37 -2.79 -0.12
C LEU A 68 -8.49 -1.97 1.17
N TYR A 69 -7.60 -0.99 1.37
CA TYR A 69 -7.70 -0.02 2.45
C TYR A 69 -9.08 0.68 2.44
N TRP A 70 -9.48 1.21 1.29
CA TRP A 70 -10.73 1.96 1.15
C TRP A 70 -11.96 1.11 1.47
N LYS A 71 -12.01 -0.13 1.00
CA LYS A 71 -13.09 -1.08 1.31
C LYS A 71 -13.16 -1.40 2.80
N THR A 72 -12.00 -1.58 3.43
CA THR A 72 -11.89 -1.98 4.84
C THR A 72 -12.36 -0.87 5.77
N PHE A 73 -11.94 0.38 5.52
CA PHE A 73 -12.15 1.48 6.47
C PHE A 73 -13.28 2.44 6.07
N ASN A 74 -13.62 2.55 4.78
CA ASN A 74 -14.64 3.48 4.28
C ASN A 74 -15.93 2.80 3.81
N GLY A 75 -16.08 1.49 4.02
CA GLY A 75 -17.36 0.78 3.95
C GLY A 75 -18.04 0.72 2.59
N LYS A 76 -17.39 1.15 1.50
CA LYS A 76 -17.92 0.96 0.14
C LYS A 76 -17.61 -0.45 -0.33
N THR A 77 -18.48 -1.38 0.06
CA THR A 77 -18.67 -2.61 -0.72
C THR A 77 -19.03 -2.19 -2.14
N ALA A 78 -18.25 -2.68 -3.11
CA ALA A 78 -18.56 -2.55 -4.52
C ALA A 78 -19.87 -3.27 -4.85
#